data_AF-A0A132AF77-F1
#
_entry.id   AF-A0A132AF77-F1
#
_cell.length_a   1.000
_cell.length_b   1.000
_cell.length_c   1.000
_cell.angle_alpha   90.00
_cell.angle_beta   90.00
_cell.angle_gamma   90.00
#
_symmetry.space_group_name_H-M   'P 1'
#
loop_
_entity.id
_entity.type
_entity.pdbx_description
1 polymer ?
#
loop_
_entity_poly.entity_id
_entity_poly.type
_entity_poly.pdbx_seq_one_letter_code
_entity_poly.pdbx_strand_id
1 'polypeptide(L)'
;MISLEIGTFVALKAGNVKIIDLVEQGWKEINNQSKNYIQKELKCCGLSGLSEFASKLDPIDESCYRKKFDPNTGEIVDKEPFRIGCKQKLIDWFQTKSKAFLIWSCLFISFQIFYLVMILILLKLLQNALRSKLNLKDDVLNVLEHQQSTSLSLPLSSTSTIATTATNVTGSGPSL
;
A
#
# COMPACT_ATOMS: atom_id res chain seq x y z
N MET A 1 -4.11 12.04 -3.20
CA MET A 1 -3.60 11.04 -2.24
C MET A 1 -2.16 11.35 -1.83
N ILE A 2 -1.23 11.50 -2.78
CA ILE A 2 0.17 11.93 -2.52
C ILE A 2 0.25 13.29 -1.79
N SER A 3 -0.62 14.25 -2.13
CA SER A 3 -0.71 15.55 -1.45
C SER A 3 -1.10 15.47 0.02
N LEU A 4 -1.92 14.48 0.41
CA LEU A 4 -2.33 14.27 1.81
C LEU A 4 -1.17 13.68 2.64
N GLU A 5 -0.37 12.79 2.04
CA GLU A 5 0.81 12.21 2.69
C GLU A 5 1.89 13.27 2.92
N ILE A 6 2.16 14.11 1.91
CA ILE A 6 3.11 15.22 2.05
C ILE A 6 2.60 16.23 3.08
N GLY A 7 1.30 16.55 3.07
CA GLY A 7 0.68 17.41 4.08
C GLY A 7 0.81 16.85 5.50
N THR A 8 0.60 15.55 5.66
CA THR A 8 0.74 14.86 6.96
C THR A 8 2.19 14.83 7.43
N PHE A 9 3.15 14.61 6.52
CA PHE A 9 4.59 14.64 6.83
C PHE A 9 5.05 16.03 7.27
N VAL A 10 4.64 17.08 6.55
CA VAL A 10 4.94 18.47 6.90
C VAL A 10 4.28 18.86 8.21
N ALA A 11 3.02 18.46 8.44
CA ALA A 11 2.32 18.68 9.70
C ALA A 11 3.01 17.95 10.88
N LEU A 12 3.56 16.77 10.68
CA LEU A 12 4.36 16.05 11.69
C LEU A 12 5.69 16.77 11.99
N LYS A 13 6.35 17.31 10.96
CA LYS A 13 7.61 18.08 11.11
C LYS A 13 7.39 19.43 11.79
N ALA A 14 6.30 20.12 11.44
CA ALA A 14 5.88 21.37 12.07
C ALA A 14 5.31 21.11 13.49
N GLY A 15 4.65 19.97 13.69
CA GLY A 15 4.04 19.49 14.94
C GLY A 15 5.01 19.05 16.04
N ASN A 16 6.32 19.34 15.90
CA ASN A 16 7.24 19.39 17.05
C ASN A 16 6.81 20.43 18.11
N VAL A 17 5.74 21.18 17.86
CA VAL A 17 4.94 21.90 18.85
C VAL A 17 4.50 20.93 19.95
N LYS A 18 5.27 20.92 21.03
CA LYS A 18 4.96 20.39 22.38
C LYS A 18 3.95 19.24 22.38
N ILE A 19 4.40 18.03 22.01
CA ILE A 19 3.68 16.76 22.23
C ILE A 19 3.11 16.69 23.66
N ILE A 20 3.79 17.32 24.62
CA ILE A 20 3.38 17.50 26.01
C ILE A 20 1.98 18.13 26.13
N ASP A 21 1.71 19.22 25.41
CA ASP A 21 0.44 19.97 25.50
C ASP A 21 -0.69 19.18 24.82
N LEU A 22 -0.38 18.52 23.70
CA LEU A 22 -1.32 17.66 22.99
C LEU A 22 -1.71 16.44 23.82
N VAL A 23 -0.74 15.81 24.51
CA VAL A 23 -1.01 14.69 25.41
C VAL A 23 -1.86 15.14 26.57
N GLU A 24 -1.62 16.32 27.14
CA GLU A 24 -2.40 16.84 28.26
C GLU A 24 -3.83 17.21 27.87
N GLN A 25 -4.01 17.85 26.72
CA GLN A 25 -5.33 18.17 26.18
C GLN A 25 -6.09 16.90 25.78
N GLY A 26 -5.43 16.00 25.06
CA GLY A 26 -5.99 14.71 24.66
C GLY A 26 -6.38 13.87 25.86
N TRP A 27 -5.58 13.86 26.92
CA TRP A 27 -5.89 13.11 28.15
C TRP A 27 -7.17 13.60 28.83
N LYS A 28 -7.47 14.91 28.75
CA LYS A 28 -8.70 15.47 29.32
C LYS A 28 -9.94 15.04 28.53
N GLU A 29 -9.82 14.94 27.20
CA GLU A 29 -10.93 14.64 26.29
C GLU A 29 -11.24 13.14 26.18
N ILE A 30 -10.23 12.27 26.32
CA ILE A 30 -10.44 10.82 26.11
C ILE A 30 -11.30 10.19 27.21
N ASN A 31 -12.14 9.23 26.79
CA ASN A 31 -12.97 8.42 27.67
C ASN A 31 -12.13 7.60 28.67
N ASN A 32 -12.70 7.29 29.84
CA ASN A 32 -12.06 6.48 30.88
C ASN A 32 -11.66 5.09 30.38
N GLN A 33 -12.45 4.46 29.51
CA GLN A 33 -12.07 3.17 28.92
C GLN A 33 -10.75 3.25 28.13
N SER A 34 -10.54 4.32 27.37
CA SER A 34 -9.31 4.56 26.62
C SER A 34 -8.14 4.84 27.57
N LYS A 35 -8.38 5.58 28.66
CA LYS A 35 -7.37 5.79 29.72
C LYS A 35 -6.92 4.46 30.32
N ASN A 36 -7.86 3.58 30.66
CA ASN A 36 -7.55 2.27 31.24
C ASN A 36 -6.75 1.40 30.27
N TYR A 37 -7.08 1.44 28.98
CA TYR A 37 -6.31 0.74 27.95
C TYR A 37 -4.87 1.25 27.87
N ILE A 38 -4.68 2.58 27.81
CA ILE A 38 -3.35 3.20 27.76
C ILE A 38 -2.53 2.86 29.01
N GLN A 39 -3.14 2.92 30.19
CA GLN A 39 -2.50 2.58 31.47
C GLN A 39 -2.00 1.13 31.49
N LYS A 40 -2.84 0.19 30.99
CA LYS A 40 -2.50 -1.23 30.91
C LYS A 40 -1.34 -1.48 29.95
N GLU A 41 -1.36 -0.85 28.77
CA GLU A 41 -0.33 -1.04 27.74
C GLU A 41 1.00 -0.40 28.13
N LEU A 42 0.97 0.83 28.68
CA LEU A 42 2.15 1.60 29.03
C LEU A 42 2.65 1.37 30.47
N LYS A 43 1.96 0.54 31.25
CA LYS A 43 2.29 0.20 32.65
C LYS A 43 2.50 1.46 33.50
N CYS A 44 1.52 2.36 33.43
CA CYS A 44 1.52 3.67 34.10
C CYS A 44 0.16 3.93 34.74
N CYS A 45 0.06 4.94 35.61
CA CYS A 45 -1.18 5.27 36.29
C CYS A 45 -1.39 6.78 36.43
N GLY A 46 -2.57 7.26 36.06
CA GLY A 46 -2.86 8.69 35.96
C GLY A 46 -2.00 9.41 34.92
N LEU A 47 -2.28 10.68 34.63
CA LEU A 47 -1.40 11.44 33.74
C LEU A 47 -0.11 11.81 34.49
N SER A 48 -0.25 12.34 35.70
CA SER A 48 0.86 12.81 36.56
C SER A 48 1.27 11.80 37.65
N GLY A 49 0.67 10.60 37.68
CA GLY A 49 0.91 9.58 38.70
C GLY A 49 -0.28 9.41 39.65
N LEU A 50 -0.03 8.81 40.83
CA LEU A 50 -1.05 8.59 41.85
C LEU A 50 -1.58 9.87 42.51
N SER A 51 -0.87 10.99 42.38
CA SER A 51 -1.26 12.28 42.98
C SER A 51 -2.62 12.78 42.49
N GLU A 52 -3.03 12.41 41.27
CA GLU A 52 -4.33 12.80 40.72
C GLU A 52 -5.50 12.16 41.47
N PHE A 53 -5.31 10.93 41.96
CA PHE A 53 -6.34 10.18 42.68
C PHE A 53 -6.41 10.60 44.16
N ALA A 54 -5.29 11.02 44.74
CA ALA A 54 -5.26 11.53 46.12
C ALA A 54 -6.17 12.76 46.32
N SER A 55 -6.38 13.55 45.26
CA SER A 55 -7.16 14.79 45.32
C SER A 55 -8.67 14.63 45.11
N LYS A 56 -9.12 13.52 44.50
CA LYS A 56 -10.53 13.37 44.03
C LYS A 56 -11.33 12.26 44.72
N LEU A 57 -10.69 11.43 45.54
CA LEU A 57 -11.29 10.22 46.13
C LEU A 57 -11.90 9.25 45.08
N ASP A 58 -11.52 9.39 43.81
CA ASP A 58 -12.00 8.50 42.75
C ASP A 58 -11.38 7.11 42.92
N PRO A 59 -12.16 6.02 42.77
CA PRO A 59 -11.64 4.66 42.85
C PRO A 59 -10.62 4.41 41.73
N ILE A 60 -9.48 3.82 42.08
CA ILE A 60 -8.42 3.49 41.14
C ILE A 60 -8.80 2.19 40.40
N ASP A 61 -8.77 2.23 39.07
CA ASP A 61 -9.06 1.08 38.22
C ASP A 61 -7.98 -0.01 38.31
N GLU A 62 -8.37 -1.27 38.07
CA GLU A 62 -7.42 -2.39 38.04
C GLU A 62 -6.29 -2.21 37.01
N SER A 63 -6.49 -1.41 35.95
CA SER A 63 -5.45 -1.09 34.96
C SER A 63 -4.21 -0.41 35.56
N CYS A 64 -4.35 0.25 36.71
CA CYS A 64 -3.27 0.93 37.42
C CYS A 64 -2.39 -0.03 38.25
N TYR A 65 -2.80 -1.28 38.44
CA TYR A 65 -2.10 -2.22 39.30
C TYR A 65 -1.28 -3.23 38.49
N ARG A 66 -0.04 -3.43 38.91
CA ARG A 66 0.78 -4.55 38.47
C ARG A 66 0.33 -5.80 39.22
N LYS A 67 -0.11 -6.80 38.48
CA LYS A 67 -0.36 -8.15 39.00
C LYS A 67 1.00 -8.84 39.19
N LYS A 68 1.42 -9.06 40.43
CA LYS A 68 2.56 -9.94 40.72
C LYS A 68 2.04 -11.37 40.82
N PHE A 69 2.57 -12.23 39.96
CA PHE A 69 2.26 -13.65 39.95
C PHE A 69 3.31 -14.38 40.78
N ASP A 70 2.87 -15.19 41.74
CA ASP A 70 3.77 -16.08 42.45
C ASP A 70 3.93 -17.38 41.65
N PRO A 71 5.15 -17.68 41.16
CA PRO A 71 5.39 -18.87 40.35
C PRO A 71 5.16 -20.19 41.09
N ASN A 72 5.11 -20.19 42.44
CA ASN A 72 4.96 -21.40 43.23
C ASN A 72 3.49 -21.77 43.52
N THR A 73 2.63 -20.77 43.68
CA THR A 73 1.22 -20.97 44.06
C THR A 73 0.27 -20.77 42.89
N GLY A 74 0.71 -20.10 41.81
CA GLY A 74 -0.14 -19.82 40.67
C GLY A 74 -1.18 -18.72 40.92
N GLU A 75 -1.12 -18.05 42.07
CA GLU A 75 -2.07 -17.01 42.48
C GLU A 75 -1.45 -15.60 42.40
N ILE A 76 -2.32 -14.59 42.31
CA ILE A 76 -1.92 -13.18 42.36
C ILE A 76 -1.75 -12.80 43.83
N VAL A 77 -0.50 -12.80 44.30
CA VAL A 77 -0.18 -12.55 45.72
C VAL A 77 -0.25 -11.07 46.08
N ASP A 78 0.04 -10.17 45.13
CA ASP A 78 0.08 -8.75 45.43
C ASP A 78 -0.28 -7.85 44.22
N LYS A 79 -0.94 -6.73 44.51
CA LYS A 79 -1.31 -5.68 43.56
C LYS A 79 -0.57 -4.39 43.91
N GLU A 80 0.54 -4.14 43.23
CA GLU A 80 1.29 -2.89 43.41
C GLU A 80 0.85 -1.83 42.38
N PRO A 81 0.45 -0.62 42.79
CA PRO A 81 0.08 0.43 41.84
C PRO A 81 1.31 0.99 41.12
N PHE A 82 1.17 1.32 39.84
CA PHE A 82 2.23 1.95 39.07
C PHE A 82 2.49 3.37 39.56
N ARG A 83 3.67 3.62 40.13
CA ARG A 83 4.06 4.96 40.64
C ARG A 83 4.33 6.00 39.54
N ILE A 84 4.53 5.55 38.31
CA ILE A 84 4.93 6.40 37.19
C ILE A 84 3.69 6.92 36.45
N GLY A 85 3.63 8.23 36.23
CA GLY A 85 2.58 8.87 35.44
C GLY A 85 2.66 8.52 33.95
N CYS A 86 1.51 8.44 33.30
CA CYS A 86 1.43 8.13 31.87
C CYS A 86 1.97 9.24 30.97
N LYS A 87 2.10 10.49 31.45
CA LYS A 87 2.62 11.61 30.66
C LYS A 87 4.00 11.32 30.07
N GLN A 88 4.96 10.92 30.91
CA GLN A 88 6.32 10.63 30.45
C GLN A 88 6.35 9.40 29.53
N LYS A 89 5.62 8.33 29.91
CA LYS A 89 5.56 7.10 29.12
C LYS A 89 4.92 7.31 27.74
N LEU A 90 3.88 8.14 27.66
CA LEU A 90 3.25 8.50 26.39
C LEU A 90 4.21 9.30 25.52
N ILE A 91 4.92 10.28 26.08
CA ILE A 91 5.91 11.06 25.33
C ILE A 91 7.02 10.15 24.80
N ASP A 92 7.59 9.30 25.66
CA ASP A 92 8.63 8.35 25.27
C ASP A 92 8.12 7.37 24.20
N TRP A 93 6.88 6.88 24.36
CA TRP A 93 6.23 6.00 23.38
C TRP A 93 6.02 6.71 22.04
N PHE A 94 5.52 7.96 22.04
CA PHE A 94 5.32 8.76 20.84
C PHE A 94 6.64 9.06 20.13
N GLN A 95 7.69 9.42 20.88
CA GLN A 95 9.01 9.65 20.31
C GLN A 95 9.60 8.38 19.69
N THR A 96 9.43 7.24 20.36
CA THR A 96 9.92 5.94 19.87
C THR A 96 9.16 5.50 18.62
N LYS A 97 7.83 5.59 18.64
CA LYS A 97 6.97 5.20 17.52
C LYS A 97 7.06 6.19 16.36
N SER A 98 7.30 7.47 16.61
CA SER A 98 7.49 8.48 15.55
C SER A 98 8.69 8.13 14.67
N LYS A 99 9.81 7.70 15.25
CA LYS A 99 11.00 7.28 14.48
C LYS A 99 10.68 6.10 13.56
N ALA A 100 10.01 5.08 14.11
CA ALA A 100 9.57 3.94 13.31
C ALA A 100 8.61 4.40 12.20
N PHE A 101 7.61 5.20 12.53
CA PHE A 101 6.63 5.73 11.58
C PHE A 101 7.28 6.49 10.43
N LEU A 102 8.31 7.31 10.70
CA LEU A 102 9.07 8.00 9.65
C LEU A 102 9.75 7.02 8.69
N ILE A 103 10.38 5.96 9.21
CA ILE A 103 11.01 4.93 8.38
C ILE A 103 9.97 4.24 7.50
N TRP A 104 8.85 3.80 8.09
CA TRP A 104 7.74 3.18 7.37
C TRP A 104 7.15 4.11 6.30
N SER A 105 6.96 5.39 6.62
CA SER A 105 6.46 6.41 5.69
C SER A 105 7.40 6.61 4.51
N CYS A 106 8.72 6.67 4.73
CA CYS A 106 9.70 6.80 3.66
C CYS A 106 9.68 5.60 2.70
N LEU A 107 9.53 4.38 3.22
CA LEU A 107 9.42 3.17 2.40
C LEU A 107 8.15 3.18 1.57
N PHE A 108 7.02 3.60 2.15
CA PHE A 108 5.75 3.69 1.43
C PHE A 108 5.83 4.68 0.27
N ILE A 109 6.38 5.89 0.50
CA ILE A 109 6.56 6.89 -0.54
C ILE A 109 7.47 6.37 -1.66
N SER A 110 8.57 5.70 -1.31
CA SER A 110 9.49 5.11 -2.29
C SER A 110 8.79 4.05 -3.14
N PHE A 111 7.97 3.20 -2.53
CA PHE A 111 7.19 2.18 -3.23
C PHE A 111 6.15 2.79 -4.17
N GLN A 112 5.48 3.87 -3.76
CA GLN A 112 4.52 4.59 -4.60
C GLN A 112 5.19 5.16 -5.86
N ILE A 113 6.36 5.80 -5.70
CA ILE A 113 7.13 6.34 -6.84
C ILE A 113 7.56 5.21 -7.77
N PHE A 114 8.07 4.10 -7.22
CA PHE A 114 8.46 2.93 -8.01
C PHE A 114 7.29 2.36 -8.81
N TYR A 115 6.13 2.20 -8.19
CA TYR A 115 4.91 1.72 -8.85
C TYR A 115 4.49 2.62 -10.02
N LEU A 116 4.53 3.95 -9.83
CA LEU A 116 4.24 4.91 -10.90
C LEU A 116 5.23 4.80 -12.07
N VAL A 117 6.54 4.66 -11.79
CA VAL A 117 7.56 4.47 -12.82
C VAL A 117 7.33 3.18 -13.60
N MET A 118 7.02 2.08 -12.92
CA MET A 118 6.74 0.79 -13.56
C MET A 118 5.54 0.87 -14.52
N ILE A 119 4.46 1.55 -14.12
CA ILE A 119 3.30 1.78 -15.01
C ILE A 119 3.72 2.57 -16.25
N LEU A 120 4.49 3.66 -16.10
CA LEU A 120 4.93 4.46 -17.23
C LEU A 120 5.80 3.65 -18.20
N ILE A 121 6.68 2.77 -17.69
CA ILE A 121 7.48 1.86 -18.52
C ILE A 121 6.57 0.89 -19.27
N LEU A 122 5.60 0.27 -18.59
CA LEU A 122 4.65 -0.65 -19.22
C LEU A 122 3.82 0.04 -20.32
N LEU A 123 3.34 1.26 -20.07
CA LEU A 123 2.63 2.05 -21.07
C LEU A 123 3.50 2.36 -22.29
N LYS A 124 4.77 2.72 -22.07
CA LYS A 124 5.72 2.99 -23.16
C LYS A 124 6.01 1.73 -23.99
N LEU A 125 6.17 0.58 -23.33
CA LEU A 125 6.36 -0.71 -24.02
C LEU A 125 5.11 -1.09 -24.84
N LEU A 126 3.92 -0.91 -24.28
CA LEU A 126 2.66 -1.17 -24.96
C LEU A 126 2.47 -0.26 -26.18
N GLN A 127 2.77 1.04 -26.04
CA GLN A 127 2.72 1.99 -27.14
C GLN A 127 3.71 1.64 -28.25
N ASN A 128 4.94 1.24 -27.90
CA ASN A 128 5.93 0.81 -28.88
C ASN A 128 5.49 -0.45 -29.63
N ALA A 129 4.91 -1.43 -28.93
CA ALA A 129 4.39 -2.65 -29.55
C ALA A 129 3.17 -2.40 -30.45
N LEU A 130 2.30 -1.47 -30.08
CA LEU A 130 1.19 -1.04 -30.94
C LEU A 130 1.68 -0.29 -32.18
N ARG A 131 2.66 0.62 -32.01
CA ARG A 131 3.25 1.37 -33.12
C ARG A 131 3.95 0.46 -34.12
N SER A 132 4.71 -0.54 -33.67
CA SER A 132 5.34 -1.50 -34.58
C SER A 132 4.32 -2.31 -35.39
N LYS A 133 3.19 -2.68 -34.78
CA LYS A 133 2.09 -3.35 -35.50
C LYS A 133 1.39 -2.46 -36.52
N LEU A 134 1.25 -1.16 -36.24
CA LEU A 134 0.68 -0.21 -37.19
C LEU A 134 1.60 0.00 -38.40
N ASN A 135 2.90 0.26 -38.17
CA ASN A 135 3.87 0.42 -39.26
C ASN A 135 3.92 -0.82 -40.18
N LEU A 136 3.88 -2.02 -39.61
CA LEU A 136 3.84 -3.27 -40.38
C LEU A 136 2.58 -3.36 -41.26
N LYS A 137 1.44 -2.88 -40.75
CA LYS A 137 0.17 -2.90 -41.49
C LYS A 137 0.21 -1.93 -42.67
N ASP A 138 0.82 -0.76 -42.49
CA ASP A 138 0.98 0.24 -43.55
C ASP A 138 1.93 -0.25 -44.66
N ASP A 139 3.03 -0.93 -44.30
CA ASP A 139 3.94 -1.55 -45.28
C ASP A 139 3.25 -2.63 -46.13
N VAL A 140 2.44 -3.49 -45.50
CA VAL A 140 1.67 -4.52 -46.24
C VAL A 140 0.63 -3.90 -47.16
N LEU A 141 -0.04 -2.82 -46.73
CA LEU A 141 -1.03 -2.11 -47.55
C LEU A 141 -0.38 -1.49 -48.80
N ASN A 142 0.78 -0.85 -48.64
CA ASN A 142 1.53 -0.26 -49.75
C ASN A 142 1.98 -1.31 -50.79
N VAL A 143 2.38 -2.51 -50.35
CA VAL A 143 2.76 -3.61 -51.26
C VAL A 143 1.56 -4.12 -52.06
N LEU A 144 0.38 -4.22 -51.43
CA LEU A 144 -0.85 -4.64 -52.10
C LEU A 144 -1.29 -3.62 -53.17
N GLU A 145 -1.16 -2.32 -52.89
CA GLU A 145 -1.52 -1.26 -53.83
C GLU A 145 -0.60 -1.24 -55.08
N HIS A 146 0.69 -1.55 -54.90
CA HIS A 146 1.63 -1.69 -56.02
C HIS A 146 1.33 -2.91 -56.91
N GLN A 147 0.95 -4.06 -56.33
CA GLN A 147 0.55 -5.26 -57.09
C GLN A 147 -0.71 -5.01 -57.93
N GLN A 148 -1.68 -4.28 -57.40
CA GLN A 148 -2.91 -3.95 -58.11
C GLN A 148 -2.66 -2.95 -59.27
N SER A 149 -1.75 -2.01 -59.08
CA SER A 149 -1.33 -1.07 -60.14
C SER A 149 -0.56 -1.76 -61.28
N THR A 150 0.16 -2.85 -61.00
CA THR A 150 0.97 -3.58 -61.99
C THR A 150 0.15 -4.62 -62.78
N SER A 151 -0.98 -5.08 -62.23
CA SER A 151 -1.89 -6.03 -62.90
C SER A 151 -2.90 -5.35 -63.85
N LEU A 152 -3.03 -4.01 -63.80
CA LEU A 152 -3.90 -3.26 -64.72
C LEU A 152 -3.25 -2.92 -66.07
N SER A 153 -1.99 -3.35 -66.28
CA SER A 153 -1.27 -3.26 -67.56
C SER A 153 -0.95 -4.66 -68.10
N LEU A 154 -1.98 -5.46 -68.40
CA LEU A 154 -1.85 -6.65 -69.24
C LEU A 154 -2.76 -6.49 -70.46
N PRO A 155 -2.20 -6.51 -71.69
CA PRO A 155 -3.00 -6.43 -72.90
C PRO A 155 -3.88 -7.67 -73.02
N LEU A 156 -5.17 -7.41 -73.27
CA LEU A 156 -6.16 -8.42 -73.60
C LEU A 156 -5.73 -9.11 -74.91
N SER A 157 -5.13 -10.28 -74.83
CA SER A 157 -4.97 -11.17 -75.99
C SER A 157 -5.74 -12.45 -75.73
N SER A 158 -6.85 -12.56 -76.45
CA SER A 158 -7.59 -13.78 -76.72
C SER A 158 -6.67 -14.88 -77.25
N THR A 159 -6.95 -16.15 -76.94
CA THR A 159 -7.48 -17.19 -77.86
C THR A 159 -7.15 -18.63 -77.40
N SER A 160 -8.20 -19.47 -77.39
CA SER A 160 -8.32 -20.93 -77.58
C SER A 160 -7.56 -21.98 -76.75
N THR A 161 -8.36 -22.77 -76.01
CA THR A 161 -8.63 -24.22 -76.16
C THR A 161 -7.48 -25.20 -76.44
N ILE A 162 -7.33 -26.24 -75.60
CA ILE A 162 -7.37 -27.69 -75.94
C ILE A 162 -7.34 -28.54 -74.65
N ALA A 163 -8.03 -29.67 -74.73
CA ALA A 163 -8.45 -30.58 -73.67
C ALA A 163 -7.42 -31.65 -73.23
N THR A 164 -7.86 -32.46 -72.26
CA THR A 164 -7.42 -33.84 -71.89
C THR A 164 -6.13 -33.91 -71.04
N THR A 165 -6.00 -34.69 -69.96
CA THR A 165 -6.59 -35.99 -69.56
C THR A 165 -6.43 -36.19 -68.04
N ALA A 166 -7.32 -37.02 -67.47
CA ALA A 166 -7.35 -37.46 -66.08
C ALA A 166 -6.14 -38.29 -65.62
N THR A 167 -5.82 -38.21 -64.33
CA THR A 167 -5.47 -39.39 -63.50
C THR A 167 -5.75 -39.15 -62.03
N ASN A 168 -6.69 -39.95 -61.52
CA ASN A 168 -6.89 -40.37 -60.13
C ASN A 168 -5.59 -40.53 -59.34
N VAL A 169 -5.53 -40.05 -58.10
CA VAL A 169 -5.09 -40.84 -56.93
C VAL A 169 -5.86 -40.39 -55.69
N THR A 170 -6.69 -41.31 -55.20
CA THR A 170 -7.34 -41.37 -53.89
C THR A 170 -6.34 -41.44 -52.74
N GLY A 171 -6.60 -40.72 -51.66
CA GLY A 171 -5.81 -40.80 -50.42
C GLY A 171 -6.59 -40.30 -49.22
N SER A 172 -7.50 -41.14 -48.75
CA SER A 172 -8.26 -41.05 -47.50
C SER A 172 -7.37 -40.97 -46.25
N GLY A 173 -7.83 -40.23 -45.24
CA GLY A 173 -7.36 -40.44 -43.86
C GLY A 173 -7.82 -39.34 -42.89
N PRO A 174 -8.78 -39.60 -41.99
CA PRO A 174 -9.27 -38.63 -41.01
C PRO A 174 -8.63 -38.82 -39.62
N SER A 175 -8.78 -37.75 -38.82
CA SER A 175 -8.98 -37.72 -37.35
C SER A 175 -7.94 -38.37 -36.43
N LEU A 176 -7.27 -37.52 -35.64
CA LEU A 176 -7.53 -37.36 -34.19
C LEU A 176 -6.87 -36.08 -33.67
#